data_AF-A0A521MTR6-F1
#
_entry.id   AF-A0A521MTR6-F1
#
_cell.length_a   1.000
_cell.length_b   1.000
_cell.length_c   1.000
_cell.angle_alpha   90.00
_cell.angle_beta   90.00
_cell.angle_gamma   90.00
#
_symmetry.space_group_name_H-M   'P 1'
#
loop_
_entity.id
_entity.type
_entity.pdbx_description
1 polymer ?
#
loop_
_entity_poly.entity_id
_entity_poly.type
_entity_poly.pdbx_seq_one_letter_code
_entity_poly.pdbx_strand_id
1 'polypeptide(L)'
;MFTKKASLLAIGTVAVLALAGCSTGSLSSGGGDADSTAAATDSAVTVGTVGVQGDIQDISNFCGDKDITVALADGFGGNSWRKITRAIFEEEAAKCPNITKVLYTDAQGDTQKAISDINSLVAQGVDVIVTFVDGGEALLPTIQKATEAGVKVVPYVGSPGGTPGVDYVDFVSEDINTYGKNLAEWTIEKMGGTGNLVMLGGIAGNSYSQAVYDGVLEAVKANPGITLLNEDGPVATDWEPGKTQQVVAGLITKYGDINGIVADYGGGSVGGIRAFEAAGKPLPVWSANDSNEFACLWYQYKDAQPTYQIATESSRNWVVAAALHKGLAAANGLPNDEPSTYNLEIIEDSTDPNLQPKCEADLPPDAILSSGLSVDSLKQLFQ
;
A
#
# COMPACT_ATOMS: atom_id res chain seq x y z
N MET A 1 60.21 16.70 16.92
CA MET A 1 61.30 15.68 16.80
C MET A 1 60.78 14.37 17.37
N PHE A 2 61.27 13.22 16.89
CA PHE A 2 60.73 11.86 17.12
C PHE A 2 59.35 11.60 16.47
N THR A 3 59.05 10.46 15.84
CA THR A 3 59.90 9.58 14.97
C THR A 3 58.95 8.78 14.06
N LYS A 4 59.18 8.73 12.73
CA LYS A 4 58.45 7.82 11.84
C LYS A 4 59.14 6.45 11.79
N LYS A 5 58.36 5.36 11.83
CA LYS A 5 58.74 4.01 11.35
C LYS A 5 58.15 3.88 9.92
N ALA A 6 58.87 3.46 8.87
CA ALA A 6 59.49 2.15 8.63
C ALA A 6 58.42 1.04 8.44
N SER A 7 58.38 0.22 7.38
CA SER A 7 59.32 0.02 6.24
C SER A 7 58.66 -0.64 5.01
N LEU A 8 59.42 -0.66 3.91
CA LEU A 8 59.28 -1.42 2.64
C LEU A 8 58.38 -2.67 2.60
N LEU A 9 57.79 -2.92 1.41
CA LEU A 9 58.14 -4.11 0.60
C LEU A 9 57.92 -3.85 -0.91
N ALA A 10 58.56 -4.66 -1.76
CA ALA A 10 58.56 -4.50 -3.22
C ALA A 10 58.02 -5.75 -3.95
N ILE A 11 57.28 -5.52 -5.03
CA ILE A 11 56.92 -6.37 -6.19
C ILE A 11 56.55 -5.33 -7.28
N GLY A 12 56.75 -5.49 -8.59
CA GLY A 12 57.33 -6.56 -9.41
C GLY A 12 57.04 -6.20 -10.88
N THR A 13 57.94 -6.54 -11.79
CA THR A 13 57.91 -6.10 -13.20
C THR A 13 56.65 -6.51 -13.97
N VAL A 14 56.03 -5.56 -14.68
CA VAL A 14 55.21 -5.83 -15.87
C VAL A 14 55.90 -5.18 -17.07
N ALA A 15 56.22 -5.98 -18.09
CA ALA A 15 56.84 -5.53 -19.33
C ALA A 15 55.87 -5.76 -20.50
N VAL A 16 55.38 -4.68 -21.11
CA VAL A 16 54.71 -4.72 -22.42
C VAL A 16 55.19 -3.52 -23.27
N LEU A 17 56.14 -3.81 -24.16
CA LEU A 17 56.40 -3.12 -25.43
C LEU A 17 56.15 -4.18 -26.53
N ALA A 18 55.66 -3.91 -27.75
CA ALA A 18 54.99 -2.75 -28.36
C ALA A 18 54.25 -3.29 -29.64
N LEU A 19 53.89 -2.59 -30.74
CA LEU A 19 54.11 -1.22 -31.24
C LEU A 19 53.06 -0.95 -32.36
N ALA A 20 52.49 0.26 -32.42
CA ALA A 20 51.83 0.95 -33.56
C ALA A 20 50.92 0.22 -34.58
N GLY A 21 49.77 0.85 -34.86
CA GLY A 21 48.96 0.56 -36.06
C GLY A 21 47.76 1.50 -36.21
N CYS A 22 47.97 2.71 -36.71
CA CYS A 22 46.87 3.64 -37.01
C CYS A 22 46.19 3.32 -38.36
N SER A 23 44.86 3.19 -38.38
CA SER A 23 44.06 3.67 -39.51
C SER A 23 42.63 4.00 -39.08
N THR A 24 42.17 5.18 -39.49
CA THR A 24 40.78 5.63 -39.38
C THR A 24 39.94 5.05 -40.52
N GLY A 25 38.77 4.50 -40.22
CA GLY A 25 37.81 4.06 -41.24
C GLY A 25 36.42 3.80 -40.65
N SER A 26 35.44 4.59 -41.06
CA SER A 26 34.03 4.40 -40.67
C SER A 26 33.32 3.37 -41.58
N LEU A 27 32.13 2.94 -41.12
CA LEU A 27 31.03 2.29 -41.87
C LEU A 27 30.95 0.75 -41.89
N SER A 28 30.03 0.25 -41.04
CA SER A 28 28.89 -0.61 -41.42
C SER A 28 29.12 -1.99 -42.07
N SER A 29 29.14 -3.03 -41.24
CA SER A 29 28.49 -4.36 -41.38
C SER A 29 28.96 -5.23 -40.20
N GLY A 30 28.26 -6.24 -39.68
CA GLY A 30 26.96 -6.83 -40.02
C GLY A 30 26.96 -8.29 -39.52
N GLY A 31 26.11 -8.62 -38.54
CA GLY A 31 26.11 -9.90 -37.81
C GLY A 31 27.28 -10.05 -36.82
N GLY A 32 27.14 -10.68 -35.66
CA GLY A 32 25.96 -11.27 -35.00
C GLY A 32 26.44 -12.33 -34.01
N ASP A 33 25.82 -12.46 -32.82
CA ASP A 33 25.70 -13.70 -32.05
C ASP A 33 25.04 -13.50 -30.67
N ALA A 34 24.61 -14.62 -30.09
CA ALA A 34 24.16 -14.78 -28.70
C ALA A 34 22.85 -14.05 -28.31
N ASP A 35 21.78 -14.48 -28.98
CA ASP A 35 20.43 -14.48 -28.42
C ASP A 35 20.42 -15.10 -27.01
N SER A 36 19.93 -14.35 -26.02
CA SER A 36 19.60 -14.84 -24.69
C SER A 36 18.17 -14.42 -24.33
N THR A 37 17.24 -14.73 -25.22
CA THR A 37 15.81 -14.75 -24.92
C THR A 37 15.53 -15.76 -23.81
N ALA A 38 15.55 -15.28 -22.57
CA ALA A 38 14.65 -15.82 -21.57
C ALA A 38 13.24 -15.77 -22.17
N ALA A 39 12.54 -16.89 -22.14
CA ALA A 39 11.20 -16.99 -22.72
C ALA A 39 10.24 -16.13 -21.89
N ALA A 40 10.07 -14.86 -22.29
CA ALA A 40 8.95 -14.07 -21.88
C ALA A 40 7.70 -14.82 -22.33
N THR A 41 6.99 -15.42 -21.37
CA THR A 41 5.62 -15.87 -21.61
C THR A 41 4.84 -14.63 -22.01
N ASP A 42 4.22 -14.68 -23.18
CA ASP A 42 3.44 -13.60 -23.80
C ASP A 42 2.15 -13.38 -22.98
N SER A 43 2.32 -12.83 -21.78
CA SER A 43 1.26 -12.57 -20.83
C SER A 43 0.48 -11.37 -21.31
N ALA A 44 -0.81 -11.57 -21.60
CA ALA A 44 -1.70 -10.49 -21.99
C ALA A 44 -2.05 -9.54 -20.82
N VAL A 45 -1.51 -9.79 -19.62
CA VAL A 45 -1.60 -8.91 -18.45
C VAL A 45 -0.44 -7.91 -18.45
N THR A 46 -0.78 -6.64 -18.45
CA THR A 46 0.16 -5.51 -18.35
C THR A 46 0.65 -5.34 -16.91
N VAL A 47 1.94 -5.01 -16.75
CA VAL A 47 2.59 -4.81 -15.44
C VAL A 47 3.32 -3.47 -15.39
N GLY A 48 3.44 -2.89 -14.19
CA GLY A 48 4.18 -1.64 -13.93
C GLY A 48 3.47 -0.36 -14.37
N THR A 49 2.18 -0.41 -14.71
CA THR A 49 1.37 0.77 -15.05
C THR A 49 0.82 1.46 -13.81
N VAL A 50 0.69 2.80 -13.88
CA VAL A 50 0.11 3.65 -12.82
C VAL A 50 -1.22 4.22 -13.29
N GLY A 51 -2.25 4.20 -12.44
CA GLY A 51 -3.58 4.76 -12.71
C GLY A 51 -4.33 5.10 -11.42
N VAL A 52 -5.66 5.11 -11.47
CA VAL A 52 -6.57 5.45 -10.35
C VAL A 52 -7.65 4.38 -10.16
N GLN A 53 -8.41 4.43 -9.05
CA GLN A 53 -9.45 3.43 -8.76
C GLN A 53 -10.48 3.27 -9.89
N GLY A 54 -10.77 4.36 -10.61
CA GLY A 54 -11.70 4.36 -11.75
C GLY A 54 -11.22 3.57 -12.99
N ASP A 55 -9.96 3.14 -13.03
CA ASP A 55 -9.41 2.30 -14.11
C ASP A 55 -9.67 0.80 -13.88
N ILE A 56 -10.22 0.40 -12.72
CA ILE A 56 -10.63 -0.98 -12.44
C ILE A 56 -11.85 -1.33 -13.29
N GLN A 57 -11.78 -2.47 -13.98
CA GLN A 57 -12.77 -2.93 -14.94
C GLN A 57 -13.78 -3.87 -14.29
N ASP A 58 -14.87 -4.16 -15.01
CA ASP A 58 -15.81 -5.20 -14.60
C ASP A 58 -15.17 -6.59 -14.75
N ILE A 59 -15.20 -7.40 -13.69
CA ILE A 59 -14.61 -8.74 -13.64
C ILE A 59 -15.09 -9.67 -14.78
N SER A 60 -16.28 -9.43 -15.35
CA SER A 60 -16.78 -10.22 -16.49
C SER A 60 -15.89 -10.15 -17.74
N ASN A 61 -15.04 -9.10 -17.87
CA ASN A 61 -14.00 -9.02 -18.90
C ASN A 61 -12.89 -10.10 -18.75
N PHE A 62 -12.72 -10.65 -17.54
CA PHE A 62 -11.65 -11.59 -17.19
C PHE A 62 -12.17 -12.99 -16.85
N CYS A 63 -13.49 -13.20 -16.87
CA CYS A 63 -14.13 -14.51 -16.74
C CYS A 63 -13.95 -15.35 -18.01
N GLY A 64 -13.84 -16.67 -17.85
CA GLY A 64 -13.61 -17.61 -18.95
C GLY A 64 -14.65 -18.73 -18.99
N ASP A 65 -14.49 -19.65 -19.95
CA ASP A 65 -15.40 -20.79 -20.12
C ASP A 65 -15.03 -22.01 -19.26
N LYS A 66 -13.91 -21.97 -18.53
CA LYS A 66 -13.37 -23.10 -17.76
C LYS A 66 -13.53 -22.88 -16.27
N ASP A 67 -13.97 -23.92 -15.56
CA ASP A 67 -13.99 -23.96 -14.10
C ASP A 67 -12.61 -23.59 -13.52
N ILE A 68 -12.60 -22.60 -12.62
CA ILE A 68 -11.43 -22.09 -11.91
C ILE A 68 -11.66 -22.17 -10.40
N THR A 69 -10.62 -22.53 -9.66
CA THR A 69 -10.53 -22.33 -8.21
C THR A 69 -9.60 -21.16 -7.90
N VAL A 70 -10.11 -20.15 -7.18
CA VAL A 70 -9.32 -19.00 -6.69
C VAL A 70 -9.07 -19.11 -5.19
N ALA A 71 -8.01 -18.49 -4.70
CA ALA A 71 -7.71 -18.40 -3.27
C ALA A 71 -7.21 -17.01 -2.86
N LEU A 72 -7.64 -16.56 -1.67
CA LEU A 72 -7.02 -15.45 -0.94
C LEU A 72 -6.15 -16.02 0.19
N ALA A 73 -4.86 -15.73 0.13
CA ALA A 73 -3.87 -16.11 1.14
C ALA A 73 -3.41 -14.87 1.93
N ASP A 74 -4.05 -14.61 3.06
CA ASP A 74 -3.69 -13.52 3.97
C ASP A 74 -2.52 -13.91 4.87
N GLY A 75 -1.54 -13.03 5.00
CA GLY A 75 -0.53 -13.12 6.05
C GLY A 75 -1.11 -12.92 7.46
N PHE A 76 -2.18 -12.14 7.61
CA PHE A 76 -2.93 -11.93 8.85
C PHE A 76 -4.37 -11.50 8.55
N GLY A 77 -5.37 -12.22 9.08
CA GLY A 77 -6.80 -11.96 8.85
C GLY A 77 -7.55 -11.23 10.00
N GLY A 78 -6.84 -10.81 11.05
CA GLY A 78 -7.47 -10.52 12.35
C GLY A 78 -8.21 -9.17 12.49
N ASN A 79 -7.85 -8.14 11.70
CA ASN A 79 -8.41 -6.79 11.83
C ASN A 79 -9.54 -6.50 10.83
N SER A 80 -10.26 -5.40 11.02
CA SER A 80 -11.38 -4.96 10.17
C SER A 80 -11.00 -4.73 8.72
N TRP A 81 -9.85 -4.08 8.47
CA TRP A 81 -9.33 -3.89 7.12
C TRP A 81 -9.22 -5.24 6.38
N ARG A 82 -8.66 -6.27 7.01
CA ARG A 82 -8.49 -7.61 6.41
C ARG A 82 -9.82 -8.33 6.21
N LYS A 83 -10.76 -8.22 7.15
CA LYS A 83 -12.12 -8.74 7.00
C LYS A 83 -12.84 -8.10 5.81
N ILE A 84 -12.73 -6.78 5.65
CA ILE A 84 -13.32 -6.02 4.53
C ILE A 84 -12.67 -6.44 3.21
N THR A 85 -11.35 -6.50 3.16
CA THR A 85 -10.60 -6.97 1.97
C THR A 85 -11.01 -8.39 1.56
N ARG A 86 -11.16 -9.31 2.52
CA ARG A 86 -11.69 -10.66 2.26
C ARG A 86 -13.11 -10.64 1.71
N ALA A 87 -14.00 -9.83 2.29
CA ALA A 87 -15.38 -9.72 1.82
C ALA A 87 -15.45 -9.16 0.39
N ILE A 88 -14.62 -8.19 0.03
CA ILE A 88 -14.48 -7.70 -1.36
C ILE A 88 -14.05 -8.84 -2.28
N PHE A 89 -13.01 -9.61 -1.92
CA PHE A 89 -12.53 -10.73 -2.74
C PHE A 89 -13.62 -11.80 -2.94
N GLU A 90 -14.39 -12.13 -1.89
CA GLU A 90 -15.48 -13.10 -1.96
C GLU A 90 -16.68 -12.57 -2.78
N GLU A 91 -17.09 -11.30 -2.61
CA GLU A 91 -18.16 -10.67 -3.41
C GLU A 91 -17.76 -10.47 -4.88
N GLU A 92 -16.51 -10.09 -5.17
CA GLU A 92 -16.02 -9.93 -6.54
C GLU A 92 -15.95 -11.29 -7.25
N ALA A 93 -15.35 -12.30 -6.62
CA ALA A 93 -15.29 -13.64 -7.18
C ALA A 93 -16.68 -14.23 -7.47
N ALA A 94 -17.68 -13.94 -6.63
CA ALA A 94 -19.06 -14.41 -6.83
C ALA A 94 -19.74 -13.87 -8.10
N LYS A 95 -19.24 -12.77 -8.69
CA LYS A 95 -19.76 -12.23 -9.96
C LYS A 95 -19.29 -13.02 -11.19
N CYS A 96 -18.26 -13.86 -11.05
CA CYS A 96 -17.60 -14.54 -12.15
C CYS A 96 -18.05 -16.01 -12.27
N PRO A 97 -18.92 -16.39 -13.24
CA PRO A 97 -19.65 -17.67 -13.18
C PRO A 97 -18.77 -18.93 -13.28
N ASN A 98 -17.56 -18.80 -13.81
CA ASN A 98 -16.62 -19.93 -13.95
C ASN A 98 -15.73 -20.12 -12.71
N ILE A 99 -15.79 -19.24 -11.70
CA ILE A 99 -15.17 -19.50 -10.40
C ILE A 99 -16.08 -20.48 -9.65
N THR A 100 -15.68 -21.76 -9.62
CA THR A 100 -16.48 -22.82 -8.98
C THR A 100 -16.15 -22.99 -7.50
N LYS A 101 -15.02 -22.43 -7.05
CA LYS A 101 -14.56 -22.53 -5.67
C LYS A 101 -13.67 -21.34 -5.28
N VAL A 102 -13.97 -20.78 -4.12
CA VAL A 102 -13.16 -19.75 -3.45
C VAL A 102 -12.54 -20.38 -2.20
N LEU A 103 -11.23 -20.21 -2.00
CA LEU A 103 -10.51 -20.65 -0.81
C LEU A 103 -9.95 -19.45 -0.03
N TYR A 104 -9.81 -19.64 1.28
CA TYR A 104 -9.22 -18.65 2.17
C TYR A 104 -8.24 -19.30 3.15
N THR A 105 -7.10 -18.65 3.39
CA THR A 105 -6.16 -19.00 4.46
C THR A 105 -5.69 -17.74 5.19
N ASP A 106 -5.69 -17.79 6.52
CA ASP A 106 -5.12 -16.77 7.41
C ASP A 106 -3.85 -17.33 8.07
N ALA A 107 -2.69 -16.74 7.78
CA ALA A 107 -1.40 -17.16 8.34
C ALA A 107 -1.12 -16.60 9.75
N GLN A 108 -2.03 -15.79 10.32
CA GLN A 108 -2.02 -15.35 11.72
C GLN A 108 -0.77 -14.54 12.11
N GLY A 109 -0.10 -13.91 11.16
CA GLY A 109 1.16 -13.18 11.33
C GLY A 109 2.42 -14.07 11.32
N ASP A 110 2.29 -15.37 11.04
CA ASP A 110 3.43 -16.31 11.00
C ASP A 110 3.87 -16.58 9.55
N THR A 111 5.09 -16.17 9.20
CA THR A 111 5.67 -16.36 7.86
C THR A 111 5.82 -17.83 7.46
N GLN A 112 6.11 -18.74 8.40
CA GLN A 112 6.21 -20.18 8.10
C GLN A 112 4.83 -20.80 7.88
N LYS A 113 3.81 -20.29 8.57
CA LYS A 113 2.42 -20.64 8.27
C LYS A 113 2.01 -20.12 6.89
N ALA A 114 2.33 -18.88 6.53
CA ALA A 114 2.05 -18.33 5.19
C ALA A 114 2.71 -19.16 4.07
N ILE A 115 3.97 -19.58 4.25
CA ILE A 115 4.63 -20.53 3.36
C ILE A 115 3.85 -21.84 3.26
N SER A 116 3.42 -22.41 4.39
CA SER A 116 2.69 -23.68 4.44
C SER A 116 1.30 -23.58 3.80
N ASP A 117 0.60 -22.47 4.00
CA ASP A 117 -0.71 -22.18 3.44
C ASP A 117 -0.64 -22.06 1.91
N ILE A 118 0.30 -21.28 1.36
CA ILE A 118 0.50 -21.18 -0.11
C ILE A 118 0.82 -22.55 -0.71
N ASN A 119 1.72 -23.32 -0.11
CA ASN A 119 2.03 -24.69 -0.58
C ASN A 119 0.79 -25.61 -0.49
N SER A 120 -0.07 -25.45 0.52
CA SER A 120 -1.32 -26.21 0.66
C SER A 120 -2.35 -25.83 -0.39
N LEU A 121 -2.44 -24.55 -0.78
CA LEU A 121 -3.30 -24.09 -1.87
C LEU A 121 -2.83 -24.65 -3.22
N VAL A 122 -1.52 -24.58 -3.53
CA VAL A 122 -0.94 -25.23 -4.73
C VAL A 122 -1.25 -26.73 -4.75
N ALA A 123 -1.07 -27.43 -3.62
CA ALA A 123 -1.38 -28.86 -3.51
C ALA A 123 -2.88 -29.20 -3.62
N GLN A 124 -3.78 -28.24 -3.37
CA GLN A 124 -5.22 -28.36 -3.61
C GLN A 124 -5.63 -28.08 -5.07
N GLY A 125 -4.68 -27.69 -5.93
CA GLY A 125 -4.94 -27.42 -7.35
C GLY A 125 -5.70 -26.13 -7.59
N VAL A 126 -5.37 -25.04 -6.87
CA VAL A 126 -5.91 -23.71 -7.19
C VAL A 126 -5.25 -23.15 -8.45
N ASP A 127 -6.01 -22.43 -9.26
CA ASP A 127 -5.51 -21.79 -10.49
C ASP A 127 -4.97 -20.38 -10.22
N VAL A 128 -5.55 -19.68 -9.24
CA VAL A 128 -5.20 -18.30 -8.86
C VAL A 128 -4.97 -18.18 -7.35
N ILE A 129 -3.90 -17.51 -6.93
CA ILE A 129 -3.67 -17.09 -5.54
C ILE A 129 -3.47 -15.58 -5.50
N VAL A 130 -4.40 -14.85 -4.89
CA VAL A 130 -4.17 -13.48 -4.44
C VAL A 130 -3.59 -13.53 -3.03
N THR A 131 -2.50 -12.80 -2.75
CA THR A 131 -1.77 -12.95 -1.48
C THR A 131 -1.30 -11.63 -0.89
N PHE A 132 -1.56 -11.40 0.39
CA PHE A 132 -0.97 -10.27 1.11
C PHE A 132 0.34 -10.72 1.74
N VAL A 133 1.45 -10.10 1.33
CA VAL A 133 2.79 -10.58 1.66
C VAL A 133 3.33 -9.94 2.95
N ASP A 134 2.70 -10.22 4.10
CA ASP A 134 3.16 -9.73 5.41
C ASP A 134 4.59 -10.21 5.77
N GLY A 135 5.03 -11.34 5.21
CA GLY A 135 6.39 -11.85 5.33
C GLY A 135 7.44 -11.17 4.42
N GLY A 136 7.03 -10.23 3.57
CA GLY A 136 7.89 -9.56 2.58
C GLY A 136 8.67 -10.54 1.69
N GLU A 137 9.93 -10.18 1.40
CA GLU A 137 10.85 -10.98 0.55
C GLU A 137 11.04 -12.44 1.00
N ALA A 138 10.78 -12.77 2.28
CA ALA A 138 10.89 -14.15 2.76
C ALA A 138 9.84 -15.10 2.13
N LEU A 139 8.77 -14.56 1.54
CA LEU A 139 7.75 -15.33 0.82
C LEU A 139 8.06 -15.51 -0.68
N LEU A 140 8.96 -14.71 -1.26
CA LEU A 140 9.30 -14.78 -2.69
C LEU A 140 9.68 -16.19 -3.17
N PRO A 141 10.52 -16.98 -2.47
CA PRO A 141 10.88 -18.34 -2.91
C PRO A 141 9.72 -19.34 -2.86
N THR A 142 8.60 -19.01 -2.21
CA THR A 142 7.38 -19.82 -2.20
C THR A 142 6.42 -19.36 -3.28
N ILE A 143 6.32 -18.04 -3.51
CA ILE A 143 5.60 -17.44 -4.62
C ILE A 143 6.16 -17.95 -5.96
N GLN A 144 7.48 -17.90 -6.16
CA GLN A 144 8.17 -18.43 -7.35
C GLN A 144 7.81 -19.91 -7.60
N LYS A 145 7.82 -20.77 -6.57
CA LYS A 145 7.45 -22.19 -6.70
C LYS A 145 5.99 -22.42 -7.06
N ALA A 146 5.08 -21.57 -6.57
CA ALA A 146 3.68 -21.62 -6.94
C ALA A 146 3.49 -21.20 -8.42
N THR A 147 4.18 -20.14 -8.86
CA THR A 147 4.23 -19.72 -10.26
C THR A 147 4.83 -20.80 -11.18
N GLU A 148 5.94 -21.43 -10.78
CA GLU A 148 6.56 -22.57 -11.48
C GLU A 148 5.63 -23.80 -11.57
N ALA A 149 4.77 -24.01 -10.57
CA ALA A 149 3.73 -25.05 -10.59
C ALA A 149 2.53 -24.69 -11.49
N GLY A 150 2.52 -23.51 -12.11
CA GLY A 150 1.50 -23.04 -13.06
C GLY A 150 0.43 -22.12 -12.45
N VAL A 151 0.44 -21.92 -11.13
CA VAL A 151 -0.55 -21.10 -10.41
C VAL A 151 -0.33 -19.62 -10.71
N LYS A 152 -1.41 -18.87 -10.93
CA LYS A 152 -1.38 -17.42 -11.15
C LYS A 152 -1.35 -16.71 -9.81
N VAL A 153 -0.15 -16.43 -9.32
CA VAL A 153 0.04 -15.69 -8.07
C VAL A 153 0.02 -14.19 -8.33
N VAL A 154 -0.77 -13.45 -7.54
CA VAL A 154 -0.84 -11.98 -7.56
C VAL A 154 -0.69 -11.44 -6.13
N PRO A 155 0.54 -11.07 -5.74
CA PRO A 155 0.80 -10.30 -4.53
C PRO A 155 0.07 -8.95 -4.53
N TYR A 156 -0.44 -8.51 -3.38
CA TYR A 156 -1.04 -7.19 -3.24
C TYR A 156 -0.67 -6.48 -1.92
N VAL A 157 -0.46 -5.15 -1.99
CA VAL A 157 -0.07 -4.19 -0.93
C VAL A 157 1.25 -4.53 -0.19
N GLY A 158 1.42 -5.73 0.34
CA GLY A 158 2.70 -6.25 0.81
C GLY A 158 3.57 -6.68 -0.38
N SER A 159 4.75 -6.08 -0.55
CA SER A 159 5.67 -6.45 -1.63
C SER A 159 6.53 -7.68 -1.27
N PRO A 160 6.59 -8.72 -2.12
CA PRO A 160 7.55 -9.81 -2.00
C PRO A 160 8.94 -9.48 -2.56
N GLY A 161 9.18 -8.27 -3.08
CA GLY A 161 10.30 -8.05 -4.00
C GLY A 161 10.15 -8.88 -5.27
N GLY A 162 11.26 -9.22 -5.94
CA GLY A 162 11.21 -9.95 -7.22
C GLY A 162 10.73 -9.10 -8.40
N THR A 163 10.37 -9.75 -9.50
CA THR A 163 10.03 -9.11 -10.78
C THR A 163 8.60 -9.49 -11.22
N PRO A 164 7.65 -8.54 -11.25
CA PRO A 164 6.33 -8.72 -11.86
C PRO A 164 6.43 -9.23 -13.31
N GLY A 165 5.51 -10.11 -13.71
CA GLY A 165 5.52 -10.78 -15.02
C GLY A 165 6.56 -11.90 -15.16
N VAL A 166 7.39 -12.16 -14.14
CA VAL A 166 8.42 -13.23 -14.14
C VAL A 166 8.27 -14.14 -12.92
N ASP A 167 8.38 -13.60 -11.71
CA ASP A 167 8.31 -14.38 -10.46
C ASP A 167 6.86 -14.67 -10.04
N TYR A 168 5.94 -13.83 -10.49
CA TYR A 168 4.49 -13.85 -10.26
C TYR A 168 3.82 -12.98 -11.34
N VAL A 169 2.48 -13.01 -11.45
CA VAL A 169 1.76 -12.34 -12.55
C VAL A 169 1.94 -10.82 -12.50
N ASP A 170 1.59 -10.19 -11.39
CA ASP A 170 1.80 -8.77 -11.13
C ASP A 170 1.83 -8.49 -9.62
N PHE A 171 2.32 -7.33 -9.19
CA PHE A 171 2.17 -6.84 -7.82
C PHE A 171 1.25 -5.62 -7.81
N VAL A 172 0.14 -5.70 -7.07
CA VAL A 172 -0.91 -4.66 -7.09
C VAL A 172 -0.92 -3.86 -5.78
N SER A 173 -0.74 -2.55 -5.85
CA SER A 173 -0.61 -1.70 -4.66
C SER A 173 -1.06 -0.27 -4.93
N GLU A 174 -1.20 0.55 -3.90
CA GLU A 174 -1.19 2.00 -4.09
C GLU A 174 0.24 2.57 -4.28
N ASP A 175 0.34 3.81 -4.78
CA ASP A 175 1.52 4.65 -4.57
C ASP A 175 1.47 5.26 -3.16
N ILE A 176 2.20 4.62 -2.24
CA ILE A 176 2.25 4.98 -0.82
C ILE A 176 2.89 6.36 -0.59
N ASN A 177 3.81 6.77 -1.47
CA ASN A 177 4.47 8.07 -1.36
C ASN A 177 3.52 9.19 -1.80
N THR A 178 2.84 9.01 -2.94
CA THR A 178 1.80 9.93 -3.42
C THR A 178 0.67 10.07 -2.40
N TYR A 179 0.17 8.97 -1.82
CA TYR A 179 -0.81 8.98 -0.71
C TYR A 179 -0.36 9.87 0.47
N GLY A 180 0.87 9.65 0.98
CA GLY A 180 1.39 10.45 2.10
C GLY A 180 1.59 11.93 1.75
N LYS A 181 1.95 12.21 0.50
CA LYS A 181 2.13 13.57 -0.02
C LYS A 181 0.78 14.29 -0.17
N ASN A 182 -0.22 13.69 -0.80
CA ASN A 182 -1.54 14.27 -1.02
C ASN A 182 -2.20 14.69 0.31
N LEU A 183 -2.21 13.78 1.28
CA LEU A 183 -2.75 14.02 2.64
C LEU A 183 -2.05 15.22 3.31
N ALA A 184 -0.72 15.31 3.18
CA ALA A 184 0.05 16.42 3.73
C ALA A 184 -0.18 17.74 2.97
N GLU A 185 -0.21 17.73 1.64
CA GLU A 185 -0.48 18.94 0.83
C GLU A 185 -1.87 19.51 1.14
N TRP A 186 -2.89 18.66 1.23
CA TRP A 186 -4.23 19.06 1.65
C TRP A 186 -4.24 19.65 3.06
N THR A 187 -3.60 18.98 4.04
CA THR A 187 -3.54 19.45 5.43
C THR A 187 -2.83 20.79 5.53
N ILE A 188 -1.71 20.96 4.81
CA ILE A 188 -0.93 22.19 4.76
C ILE A 188 -1.72 23.33 4.10
N GLU A 189 -2.49 23.06 3.04
CA GLU A 189 -3.38 24.04 2.41
C GLU A 189 -4.41 24.57 3.42
N LYS A 190 -5.15 23.67 4.11
CA LYS A 190 -6.21 24.08 5.05
C LYS A 190 -5.64 24.74 6.33
N MET A 191 -4.40 24.44 6.70
CA MET A 191 -3.65 25.19 7.72
C MET A 191 -3.28 26.63 7.28
N GLY A 192 -3.42 26.97 5.99
CA GLY A 192 -2.99 28.26 5.43
C GLY A 192 -1.48 28.33 5.17
N GLY A 193 -0.82 27.18 4.96
CA GLY A 193 0.61 27.10 4.64
C GLY A 193 1.57 27.37 5.80
N THR A 194 1.08 27.43 7.05
CA THR A 194 1.95 27.64 8.22
C THR A 194 1.47 26.92 9.49
N GLY A 195 2.43 26.60 10.36
CA GLY A 195 2.18 26.04 11.70
C GLY A 195 2.83 24.68 11.91
N ASN A 196 2.42 24.02 12.98
CA ASN A 196 2.98 22.75 13.42
C ASN A 196 2.20 21.56 12.86
N LEU A 197 2.89 20.67 12.15
CA LEU A 197 2.36 19.43 11.60
C LEU A 197 2.90 18.22 12.39
N VAL A 198 2.08 17.18 12.54
CA VAL A 198 2.51 15.86 13.01
C VAL A 198 2.09 14.79 12.00
N MET A 199 2.94 13.79 11.79
CA MET A 199 2.55 12.56 11.11
C MET A 199 2.45 11.40 12.12
N LEU A 200 1.26 10.77 12.18
CA LEU A 200 0.97 9.57 12.97
C LEU A 200 1.06 8.33 12.07
N GLY A 201 1.77 7.30 12.54
CA GLY A 201 1.91 6.02 11.86
C GLY A 201 1.50 4.84 12.74
N GLY A 202 1.67 3.64 12.21
CA GLY A 202 1.35 2.36 12.86
C GLY A 202 2.37 1.89 13.89
N ILE A 203 2.78 0.64 13.72
CA ILE A 203 3.77 -0.02 14.58
C ILE A 203 5.16 0.60 14.36
N ALA A 204 5.93 0.77 15.43
CA ALA A 204 7.28 1.33 15.36
C ALA A 204 8.19 0.53 14.39
N GLY A 205 8.82 1.23 13.44
CA GLY A 205 9.69 0.64 12.42
C GLY A 205 8.96 -0.02 11.24
N ASN A 206 7.64 0.14 11.12
CA ASN A 206 6.88 -0.36 9.99
C ASN A 206 7.22 0.40 8.69
N SER A 207 7.52 -0.34 7.62
CA SER A 207 7.93 0.21 6.32
C SER A 207 6.82 0.97 5.60
N TYR A 208 5.55 0.61 5.82
CA TYR A 208 4.40 1.32 5.27
C TYR A 208 4.34 2.75 5.81
N SER A 209 4.29 2.89 7.13
CA SER A 209 4.25 4.20 7.81
C SER A 209 5.47 5.06 7.46
N GLN A 210 6.63 4.46 7.21
CA GLN A 210 7.81 5.18 6.73
C GLN A 210 7.62 5.72 5.31
N ALA A 211 7.11 4.93 4.37
CA ALA A 211 6.86 5.39 2.99
C ALA A 211 5.81 6.52 2.92
N VAL A 212 4.77 6.45 3.76
CA VAL A 212 3.80 7.54 3.94
C VAL A 212 4.50 8.80 4.48
N TYR A 213 5.31 8.64 5.53
CA TYR A 213 6.08 9.74 6.14
C TYR A 213 7.06 10.40 5.16
N ASP A 214 7.68 9.63 4.26
CA ASP A 214 8.56 10.16 3.21
C ASP A 214 7.80 11.04 2.21
N GLY A 215 6.53 10.72 1.91
CA GLY A 215 5.62 11.58 1.15
C GLY A 215 5.25 12.87 1.89
N VAL A 216 4.92 12.77 3.19
CA VAL A 216 4.70 13.94 4.05
C VAL A 216 5.93 14.85 4.08
N LEU A 217 7.13 14.27 4.16
CA LEU A 217 8.38 15.02 4.11
C LEU A 217 8.59 15.76 2.79
N GLU A 218 8.12 15.24 1.65
CA GLU A 218 8.18 15.96 0.37
C GLU A 218 7.27 17.19 0.39
N ALA A 219 6.01 17.03 0.82
CA ALA A 219 5.06 18.13 0.96
C ALA A 219 5.57 19.22 1.93
N VAL A 220 6.16 18.83 3.06
CA VAL A 220 6.74 19.78 4.04
C VAL A 220 7.95 20.52 3.45
N LYS A 221 8.84 19.85 2.70
CA LYS A 221 9.99 20.51 2.04
C LYS A 221 9.56 21.57 1.03
N ALA A 222 8.40 21.38 0.38
CA ALA A 222 7.82 22.38 -0.52
C ALA A 222 7.19 23.59 0.22
N ASN A 223 6.91 23.46 1.53
CA ASN A 223 6.14 24.42 2.31
C ASN A 223 6.91 24.93 3.54
N PRO A 224 7.84 25.90 3.38
CA PRO A 224 8.77 26.34 4.43
C PRO A 224 8.11 27.10 5.61
N GLY A 225 6.79 27.35 5.56
CA GLY A 225 6.03 27.87 6.70
C GLY A 225 5.62 26.78 7.71
N ILE A 226 5.81 25.51 7.37
CA ILE A 226 5.40 24.33 8.15
C ILE A 226 6.58 23.78 8.96
N THR A 227 6.32 23.45 10.22
CA THR A 227 7.26 22.71 11.08
C THR A 227 6.72 21.31 11.33
N LEU A 228 7.39 20.28 10.82
CA LEU A 228 7.07 18.88 11.14
C LEU A 228 7.68 18.52 12.50
N LEU A 229 6.84 18.31 13.52
CA LEU A 229 7.30 18.17 14.91
C LEU A 229 8.02 16.85 15.21
N ASN A 230 7.90 15.85 14.34
CA ASN A 230 8.44 14.50 14.48
C ASN A 230 9.48 14.16 13.40
N GLU A 231 10.53 14.99 13.27
CA GLU A 231 11.58 14.87 12.25
C GLU A 231 12.24 13.47 12.15
N ASP A 232 12.31 12.74 13.26
CA ASP A 232 12.93 11.40 13.35
C ASP A 232 12.12 10.26 12.68
N GLY A 233 10.87 10.51 12.25
CA GLY A 233 10.01 9.49 11.62
C GLY A 233 8.55 9.51 12.07
N PRO A 234 7.70 8.62 11.53
CA PRO A 234 6.29 8.52 11.90
C PRO A 234 6.10 8.26 13.40
N VAL A 235 5.17 8.98 14.05
CA VAL A 235 4.89 8.72 15.47
C VAL A 235 4.06 7.44 15.60
N ALA A 236 4.65 6.40 16.19
CA ALA A 236 4.01 5.09 16.32
C ALA A 236 2.77 5.11 17.24
N THR A 237 1.63 4.73 16.67
CA THR A 237 0.34 4.58 17.36
C THR A 237 -0.13 3.12 17.44
N ASP A 238 0.62 2.18 16.84
CA ASP A 238 0.24 0.78 16.66
C ASP A 238 -1.09 0.60 15.89
N TRP A 239 -1.60 1.67 15.24
CA TRP A 239 -2.94 1.80 14.64
C TRP A 239 -4.13 1.70 15.62
N GLU A 240 -3.87 1.64 16.92
CA GLU A 240 -4.87 1.37 17.96
C GLU A 240 -5.41 2.66 18.61
N PRO A 241 -6.74 2.92 18.60
CA PRO A 241 -7.31 4.16 19.13
C PRO A 241 -6.87 4.51 20.56
N GLY A 242 -6.83 3.53 21.47
CA GLY A 242 -6.38 3.75 22.85
C GLY A 242 -4.91 4.16 22.95
N LYS A 243 -4.06 3.64 22.05
CA LYS A 243 -2.65 3.98 21.96
C LYS A 243 -2.47 5.36 21.32
N THR A 244 -3.21 5.67 20.24
CA THR A 244 -3.24 7.00 19.64
C THR A 244 -3.62 8.07 20.66
N GLN A 245 -4.64 7.82 21.50
CA GLN A 245 -5.06 8.76 22.54
C GLN A 245 -3.92 9.05 23.54
N GLN A 246 -3.22 8.01 24.01
CA GLN A 246 -2.07 8.16 24.90
C GLN A 246 -0.94 8.97 24.24
N VAL A 247 -0.62 8.65 22.99
CA VAL A 247 0.47 9.26 22.22
C VAL A 247 0.18 10.73 21.93
N VAL A 248 -1.02 11.05 21.42
CA VAL A 248 -1.44 12.42 21.09
C VAL A 248 -1.54 13.28 22.35
N ALA A 249 -2.02 12.76 23.48
CA ALA A 249 -1.97 13.48 24.76
C ALA A 249 -0.53 13.84 25.18
N GLY A 250 0.42 12.94 24.93
CA GLY A 250 1.86 13.19 25.11
C GLY A 250 2.40 14.27 24.17
N LEU A 251 2.00 14.26 22.90
CA LEU A 251 2.38 15.28 21.90
C LEU A 251 1.82 16.67 22.27
N ILE A 252 0.54 16.76 22.65
CA ILE A 252 -0.08 18.00 23.15
C ILE A 252 0.69 18.53 24.37
N THR A 253 1.08 17.65 25.30
CA THR A 253 1.87 18.04 26.49
C THR A 253 3.29 18.51 26.12
N LYS A 254 3.92 17.90 25.12
CA LYS A 254 5.31 18.20 24.70
C LYS A 254 5.42 19.48 23.87
N TYR A 255 4.49 19.71 22.94
CA TYR A 255 4.59 20.76 21.92
C TYR A 255 3.57 21.89 22.11
N GLY A 256 2.50 21.68 22.89
CA GLY A 256 1.47 22.67 23.20
C GLY A 256 0.46 22.88 22.08
N ASP A 257 0.92 23.41 20.94
CA ASP A 257 0.08 23.75 19.80
C ASP A 257 0.47 22.90 18.58
N ILE A 258 -0.54 22.21 18.03
CA ILE A 258 -0.45 21.35 16.85
C ILE A 258 -1.58 21.83 15.93
N ASN A 259 -1.25 22.17 14.68
CA ASN A 259 -2.16 22.83 13.74
C ASN A 259 -2.71 21.86 12.69
N GLY A 260 -1.91 20.86 12.32
CA GLY A 260 -2.30 19.79 11.41
C GLY A 260 -1.84 18.42 11.89
N ILE A 261 -2.60 17.39 11.54
CA ILE A 261 -2.22 15.99 11.70
C ILE A 261 -2.46 15.25 10.38
N VAL A 262 -1.44 14.55 9.90
CA VAL A 262 -1.57 13.49 8.89
C VAL A 262 -1.50 12.16 9.64
N ALA A 263 -2.37 11.21 9.30
CA ALA A 263 -2.31 9.85 9.85
C ALA A 263 -2.39 8.81 8.74
N ASP A 264 -1.64 7.72 8.85
CA ASP A 264 -1.76 6.60 7.90
C ASP A 264 -2.99 5.69 8.18
N TYR A 265 -3.74 5.95 9.25
CA TYR A 265 -5.01 5.27 9.57
C TYR A 265 -6.06 6.17 10.25
N GLY A 266 -7.25 6.28 9.63
CA GLY A 266 -8.40 7.02 10.18
C GLY A 266 -9.00 6.35 11.42
N GLY A 267 -9.10 5.00 11.42
CA GLY A 267 -9.62 4.25 12.56
C GLY A 267 -8.83 4.51 13.85
N GLY A 268 -7.50 4.55 13.76
CA GLY A 268 -6.63 4.91 14.90
C GLY A 268 -6.74 6.39 15.30
N SER A 269 -7.01 7.28 14.34
CA SER A 269 -7.06 8.75 14.54
C SER A 269 -8.17 9.20 15.51
N VAL A 270 -9.27 8.45 15.62
CA VAL A 270 -10.39 8.73 16.54
C VAL A 270 -9.94 8.89 17.99
N GLY A 271 -8.92 8.13 18.41
CA GLY A 271 -8.34 8.23 19.75
C GLY A 271 -7.62 9.54 19.99
N GLY A 272 -6.96 10.09 18.97
CA GLY A 272 -6.28 11.38 19.06
C GLY A 272 -7.25 12.56 19.09
N ILE A 273 -8.37 12.51 18.36
CA ILE A 273 -9.49 13.48 18.49
C ILE A 273 -9.95 13.57 19.96
N ARG A 274 -10.18 12.42 20.59
CA ARG A 274 -10.53 12.33 22.03
C ARG A 274 -9.44 12.86 22.97
N ALA A 275 -8.16 12.89 22.54
CA ALA A 275 -7.08 13.50 23.32
C ALA A 275 -7.10 15.03 23.28
N PHE A 276 -7.42 15.65 22.13
CA PHE A 276 -7.63 17.10 22.03
C PHE A 276 -8.85 17.55 22.84
N GLU A 277 -9.97 16.82 22.73
CA GLU A 277 -11.18 17.04 23.53
C GLU A 277 -10.85 17.01 25.04
N ALA A 278 -10.20 15.94 25.52
CA ALA A 278 -9.83 15.79 26.93
C ALA A 278 -8.83 16.86 27.41
N ALA A 279 -8.01 17.42 26.52
CA ALA A 279 -7.10 18.52 26.81
C ALA A 279 -7.76 19.91 26.77
N GLY A 280 -9.02 20.02 26.33
CA GLY A 280 -9.69 21.30 26.11
C GLY A 280 -9.02 22.14 25.01
N LYS A 281 -8.35 21.49 24.06
CA LYS A 281 -7.63 22.13 22.94
C LYS A 281 -8.49 22.10 21.67
N PRO A 282 -8.39 23.12 20.79
CA PRO A 282 -9.01 23.06 19.46
C PRO A 282 -8.49 21.86 18.67
N LEU A 283 -9.38 21.23 17.91
CA LEU A 283 -9.00 20.17 16.97
C LEU A 283 -8.19 20.75 15.80
N PRO A 284 -7.08 20.10 15.40
CA PRO A 284 -6.29 20.50 14.25
C PRO A 284 -7.00 20.14 12.93
N VAL A 285 -6.50 20.67 11.82
CA VAL A 285 -6.78 20.10 10.49
C VAL A 285 -6.29 18.65 10.47
N TRP A 286 -7.07 17.71 9.94
CA TRP A 286 -6.72 16.28 10.05
C TRP A 286 -7.03 15.49 8.77
N SER A 287 -6.00 14.92 8.14
CA SER A 287 -6.16 14.02 7.00
C SER A 287 -5.74 12.59 7.32
N ALA A 288 -6.48 11.59 6.84
CA ALA A 288 -6.13 10.17 7.00
C ALA A 288 -6.64 9.32 5.82
N ASN A 289 -6.53 7.99 5.89
CA ASN A 289 -7.48 7.16 5.13
C ASN A 289 -8.85 7.10 5.81
N ASP A 290 -9.88 6.66 5.08
CA ASP A 290 -11.25 6.67 5.56
C ASP A 290 -11.54 5.65 6.68
N SER A 291 -12.33 6.09 7.66
CA SER A 291 -13.05 5.21 8.57
C SER A 291 -14.33 5.88 9.03
N ASN A 292 -15.37 5.08 9.29
CA ASN A 292 -16.70 5.58 9.61
C ASN A 292 -16.72 6.49 10.85
N GLU A 293 -16.06 6.11 11.96
CA GLU A 293 -16.03 6.98 13.15
C GLU A 293 -15.22 8.27 12.91
N PHE A 294 -14.15 8.25 12.10
CA PHE A 294 -13.39 9.47 11.80
C PHE A 294 -14.26 10.51 11.06
N ALA A 295 -15.01 10.08 10.05
CA ALA A 295 -15.98 10.92 9.35
C ALA A 295 -17.16 11.36 10.26
N CYS A 296 -17.68 10.46 11.09
CA CYS A 296 -18.75 10.79 12.06
C CYS A 296 -18.32 11.82 13.12
N LEU A 297 -17.08 11.76 13.62
CA LEU A 297 -16.56 12.71 14.60
C LEU A 297 -16.47 14.14 14.02
N TRP A 298 -16.28 14.29 12.71
CA TRP A 298 -16.40 15.60 12.07
C TRP A 298 -17.81 16.19 12.20
N TYR A 299 -18.87 15.41 11.94
CA TYR A 299 -20.25 15.87 12.16
C TYR A 299 -20.55 16.22 13.61
N GLN A 300 -19.94 15.52 14.58
CA GLN A 300 -20.07 15.82 16.00
C GLN A 300 -19.46 17.18 16.39
N TYR A 301 -18.35 17.58 15.75
CA TYR A 301 -17.57 18.75 16.18
C TYR A 301 -17.68 19.99 15.29
N LYS A 302 -18.01 19.87 14.01
CA LYS A 302 -17.94 20.97 13.03
C LYS A 302 -18.67 22.26 13.42
N ASP A 303 -19.82 22.17 14.09
CA ASP A 303 -20.63 23.34 14.46
C ASP A 303 -20.04 24.06 15.69
N ALA A 304 -19.35 23.33 16.57
CA ALA A 304 -18.69 23.86 17.76
C ALA A 304 -17.22 24.28 17.50
N GLN A 305 -16.59 23.65 16.50
CA GLN A 305 -15.19 23.83 16.12
C GLN A 305 -15.10 24.02 14.59
N PRO A 306 -15.48 25.19 14.04
CA PRO A 306 -15.53 25.43 12.58
C PRO A 306 -14.16 25.43 11.88
N THR A 307 -13.06 25.41 12.64
CA THR A 307 -11.69 25.22 12.14
C THR A 307 -11.30 23.74 12.03
N TYR A 308 -12.10 22.82 12.56
CA TYR A 308 -11.87 21.39 12.42
C TYR A 308 -12.31 20.95 11.02
N GLN A 309 -11.33 20.75 10.16
CA GLN A 309 -11.49 20.30 8.79
C GLN A 309 -10.80 18.95 8.66
N ILE A 310 -11.49 18.01 8.02
CA ILE A 310 -10.95 16.71 7.64
C ILE A 310 -10.96 16.48 6.14
N ALA A 311 -10.06 15.60 5.70
CA ALA A 311 -10.17 14.90 4.43
C ALA A 311 -9.75 13.43 4.59
N THR A 312 -10.24 12.58 3.70
CA THR A 312 -9.82 11.17 3.63
C THR A 312 -9.45 10.75 2.22
N GLU A 313 -8.40 9.95 2.10
CA GLU A 313 -8.17 9.09 0.93
C GLU A 313 -8.70 7.67 1.20
N SER A 314 -8.84 6.85 0.16
CA SER A 314 -9.35 5.49 0.32
C SER A 314 -8.42 4.61 1.14
N SER A 315 -8.98 3.81 2.05
CA SER A 315 -8.31 2.67 2.69
C SER A 315 -8.06 1.49 1.74
N ARG A 316 -8.23 1.65 0.42
CA ARG A 316 -7.66 0.81 -0.67
C ARG A 316 -7.95 -0.70 -0.64
N ASN A 317 -8.89 -1.17 0.17
CA ASN A 317 -9.24 -2.60 0.27
C ASN A 317 -9.60 -3.22 -1.10
N TRP A 318 -10.18 -2.41 -1.99
CA TRP A 318 -10.54 -2.76 -3.36
C TRP A 318 -9.37 -3.15 -4.26
N VAL A 319 -8.11 -2.88 -3.89
CA VAL A 319 -6.92 -3.35 -4.63
C VAL A 319 -6.91 -4.88 -4.80
N VAL A 320 -7.53 -5.62 -3.87
CA VAL A 320 -7.69 -7.07 -3.95
C VAL A 320 -8.56 -7.52 -5.14
N ALA A 321 -9.49 -6.68 -5.62
CA ALA A 321 -10.32 -6.96 -6.80
C ALA A 321 -9.46 -6.90 -8.07
N ALA A 322 -8.69 -5.82 -8.28
CA ALA A 322 -7.73 -5.71 -9.37
C ALA A 322 -6.67 -6.84 -9.34
N ALA A 323 -6.25 -7.27 -8.14
CA ALA A 323 -5.37 -8.42 -8.00
C ALA A 323 -6.05 -9.74 -8.46
N LEU A 324 -7.31 -9.96 -8.11
CA LEU A 324 -8.11 -11.09 -8.60
C LEU A 324 -8.29 -11.02 -10.13
N HIS A 325 -8.61 -9.85 -10.68
CA HIS A 325 -8.79 -9.61 -12.11
C HIS A 325 -7.55 -10.00 -12.93
N LYS A 326 -6.36 -9.51 -12.53
CA LYS A 326 -5.08 -9.89 -13.15
C LYS A 326 -4.81 -11.39 -13.07
N GLY A 327 -5.14 -12.02 -11.93
CA GLY A 327 -5.01 -13.46 -11.74
C GLY A 327 -5.92 -14.27 -12.67
N LEU A 328 -7.19 -13.88 -12.79
CA LEU A 328 -8.17 -14.48 -13.69
C LEU A 328 -7.82 -14.29 -15.16
N ALA A 329 -7.41 -13.08 -15.55
CA ALA A 329 -6.97 -12.78 -16.91
C ALA A 329 -5.78 -13.67 -17.30
N ALA A 330 -4.77 -13.79 -16.43
CA ALA A 330 -3.62 -14.68 -16.64
C ALA A 330 -4.00 -16.18 -16.67
N ALA A 331 -5.03 -16.61 -15.92
CA ALA A 331 -5.50 -18.00 -15.90
C ALA A 331 -6.31 -18.36 -17.15
N ASN A 332 -7.16 -17.44 -17.61
CA ASN A 332 -8.02 -17.61 -18.79
C ASN A 332 -7.30 -17.29 -20.12
N GLY A 333 -6.14 -16.63 -20.08
CA GLY A 333 -5.43 -16.17 -21.28
C GLY A 333 -6.08 -14.94 -21.93
N LEU A 334 -6.70 -14.09 -21.11
CA LEU A 334 -7.37 -12.86 -21.51
C LEU A 334 -6.48 -11.64 -21.25
N PRO A 335 -6.64 -10.55 -22.03
CA PRO A 335 -5.90 -9.32 -21.78
C PRO A 335 -6.38 -8.62 -20.50
N ASN A 336 -5.46 -7.93 -19.82
CA ASN A 336 -5.76 -7.03 -18.72
C ASN A 336 -4.74 -5.87 -18.75
N ASP A 337 -5.26 -4.65 -18.84
CA ASP A 337 -4.50 -3.38 -18.86
C ASP A 337 -4.78 -2.51 -17.63
N GLU A 338 -5.43 -3.06 -16.60
CA GLU A 338 -5.61 -2.40 -15.31
C GLU A 338 -4.26 -2.02 -14.68
N PRO A 339 -4.17 -0.91 -13.92
CA PRO A 339 -2.95 -0.52 -13.25
C PRO A 339 -2.38 -1.59 -12.30
N SER A 340 -1.06 -1.62 -12.17
CA SER A 340 -0.36 -2.30 -11.07
C SER A 340 -0.29 -1.40 -9.84
N THR A 341 -0.04 -0.10 -10.06
CA THR A 341 0.05 0.90 -8.99
C THR A 341 -1.10 1.88 -9.11
N TYR A 342 -1.78 2.15 -8.00
CA TYR A 342 -2.91 3.08 -7.94
C TYR A 342 -2.54 4.34 -7.16
N ASN A 343 -2.64 5.49 -7.81
CA ASN A 343 -2.68 6.77 -7.10
C ASN A 343 -4.02 6.84 -6.36
N LEU A 344 -3.95 7.04 -5.05
CA LEU A 344 -5.13 7.34 -4.25
C LEU A 344 -5.49 8.81 -4.40
N GLU A 345 -6.78 9.10 -4.25
CA GLU A 345 -7.35 10.43 -4.38
C GLU A 345 -8.11 10.77 -3.09
N ILE A 346 -8.25 12.07 -2.81
CA ILE A 346 -9.11 12.58 -1.75
C ILE A 346 -10.57 12.28 -2.12
N ILE A 347 -11.16 11.32 -1.41
CA ILE A 347 -12.54 10.85 -1.60
C ILE A 347 -13.53 11.57 -0.68
N GLU A 348 -13.02 12.17 0.39
CA GLU A 348 -13.80 13.06 1.27
C GLU A 348 -12.99 14.33 1.58
N ASP A 349 -13.59 15.50 1.45
CA ASP A 349 -13.09 16.80 1.89
C ASP A 349 -14.25 17.56 2.56
N SER A 350 -14.13 17.79 3.87
CA SER A 350 -15.09 18.58 4.66
C SER A 350 -15.34 20.00 4.15
N THR A 351 -14.43 20.54 3.34
CA THR A 351 -14.50 21.87 2.73
C THR A 351 -15.10 21.88 1.32
N ASP A 352 -15.21 20.73 0.65
CA ASP A 352 -15.86 20.61 -0.67
C ASP A 352 -17.30 20.09 -0.51
N PRO A 353 -18.33 20.83 -0.98
CA PRO A 353 -19.73 20.38 -0.88
C PRO A 353 -20.05 19.11 -1.68
N ASN A 354 -19.20 18.69 -2.62
CA ASN A 354 -19.37 17.49 -3.44
C ASN A 354 -18.68 16.25 -2.85
N LEU A 355 -17.70 16.44 -1.96
CA LEU A 355 -16.91 15.38 -1.30
C LEU A 355 -17.15 15.36 0.22
N GLN A 356 -18.33 15.75 0.69
CA GLN A 356 -18.60 15.79 2.13
C GLN A 356 -18.38 14.40 2.79
N PRO A 357 -17.71 14.32 3.97
CA PRO A 357 -17.47 13.06 4.66
C PRO A 357 -18.74 12.24 4.89
N LYS A 358 -18.65 10.92 4.82
CA LYS A 358 -19.79 10.01 4.93
C LYS A 358 -19.80 9.36 6.32
N CYS A 359 -20.90 9.54 7.04
CA CYS A 359 -21.10 8.97 8.36
C CYS A 359 -22.33 8.05 8.35
N GLU A 360 -22.11 6.76 8.55
CA GLU A 360 -23.15 5.74 8.65
C GLU A 360 -23.29 5.31 10.12
N ALA A 361 -24.26 5.89 10.82
CA ALA A 361 -24.42 5.73 12.28
C ALA A 361 -24.72 4.29 12.73
N ASP A 362 -25.19 3.42 11.83
CA ASP A 362 -25.44 2.00 12.10
C ASP A 362 -24.22 1.09 11.83
N LEU A 363 -23.14 1.63 11.25
CA LEU A 363 -21.91 0.89 11.00
C LEU A 363 -20.92 1.01 12.18
N PRO A 364 -20.06 0.02 12.41
CA PRO A 364 -19.06 0.11 13.46
C PRO A 364 -18.02 1.21 13.16
N PRO A 365 -17.26 1.64 14.18
CA PRO A 365 -16.29 2.72 14.04
C PRO A 365 -15.24 2.54 12.95
N ASP A 366 -14.84 1.29 12.71
CA ASP A 366 -13.77 0.86 11.82
C ASP A 366 -14.28 0.31 10.47
N ALA A 367 -15.56 0.51 10.15
CA ALA A 367 -16.06 0.30 8.80
C ALA A 367 -15.41 1.28 7.81
N ILE A 368 -15.19 0.80 6.58
CA ILE A 368 -14.52 1.53 5.50
C ILE A 368 -15.53 1.72 4.38
N LEU A 369 -15.91 2.96 4.11
CA LEU A 369 -16.95 3.30 3.12
C LEU A 369 -16.39 3.41 1.70
N SER A 370 -15.07 3.59 1.56
CA SER A 370 -14.37 3.51 0.28
C SER A 370 -14.20 2.09 -0.26
N SER A 371 -14.54 1.07 0.54
CA SER A 371 -14.36 -0.35 0.21
C SER A 371 -15.15 -0.83 -1.01
N GLY A 372 -16.22 -0.12 -1.40
CA GLY A 372 -17.14 -0.53 -2.45
C GLY A 372 -18.20 -1.55 -2.01
N LEU A 373 -18.07 -2.10 -0.79
CA LEU A 373 -19.09 -2.98 -0.20
C LEU A 373 -20.36 -2.18 0.14
N SER A 374 -21.50 -2.85 0.06
CA SER A 374 -22.77 -2.23 0.48
C SER A 374 -22.81 -2.02 2.00
N VAL A 375 -23.62 -1.04 2.47
CA VAL A 375 -23.85 -0.83 3.91
C VAL A 375 -24.40 -2.11 4.57
N ASP A 376 -25.23 -2.88 3.89
CA ASP A 376 -25.75 -4.15 4.42
C ASP A 376 -24.67 -5.25 4.45
N SER A 377 -23.78 -5.33 3.46
CA SER A 377 -22.60 -6.21 3.46
C SER A 377 -21.69 -5.90 4.64
N LEU A 378 -21.38 -4.61 4.87
CA LEU A 378 -20.60 -4.15 6.01
C LEU A 378 -21.31 -4.47 7.34
N LYS A 379 -22.62 -4.22 7.46
CA LYS A 379 -23.41 -4.60 8.65
C LYS A 379 -23.34 -6.09 8.94
N GLN A 380 -23.37 -6.95 7.91
CA GLN A 380 -23.29 -8.40 8.08
C GLN A 380 -21.88 -8.87 8.47
N LEU A 381 -20.84 -8.22 7.95
CA LEU A 381 -19.43 -8.55 8.24
C LEU A 381 -19.01 -8.33 9.70
N PHE A 382 -19.72 -7.44 10.40
CA PHE A 382 -19.40 -7.00 11.76
C PHE A 382 -20.41 -7.46 12.84
N GLN A 383 -21.35 -8.35 12.50
CA GLN A 383 -22.25 -9.05 13.43
C GLN A 383 -21.66 -10.35 13.96
#